data_AF-A0A8T5FMX1-F1
#
_entry.id   AF-A0A8T5FMX1-F1
#
_cell.length_a   1.000
_cell.length_b   1.000
_cell.length_c   1.000
_cell.angle_alpha   90.00
_cell.angle_beta   90.00
_cell.angle_gamma   90.00
#
_symmetry.space_group_name_H-M   'P 1'
#
loop_
_entity.id
_entity.type
_entity.pdbx_description
1 polymer ?
#
loop_
_entity_poly.entity_id
_entity_poly.type
_entity_poly.pdbx_seq_one_letter_code
_entity_poly.pdbx_strand_id
1 'polypeptide(L)'
;MKVKRDDLNVDIDLESVLSNQDKKLLTSFLASLKEKYHLDKEIKASLNDKKEYEKYLPGSIFNKELGIFESIVKFLHENRNLSFKEISKLTYRSPNNCAVTYKKAKKKYFPKLNSDYIHKIPIGSFSKNYTCFESVCLFFKESMNYHEIAVILNRDDRTIWTTYNRAIKKGVRKDE
;
A
#
# COMPACT_ATOMS: atom_id res chain seq x y z
N MET A 1 17.52 -26.72 15.08
CA MET A 1 16.81 -25.90 16.09
C MET A 1 16.56 -24.52 15.48
N LYS A 2 15.34 -24.25 14.98
CA LYS A 2 14.99 -22.97 14.33
C LYS A 2 14.59 -21.97 15.42
N VAL A 3 15.35 -20.89 15.56
CA VAL A 3 15.03 -19.80 16.49
C VAL A 3 13.80 -19.06 15.98
N LYS A 4 12.77 -18.95 16.83
CA LYS A 4 11.53 -18.20 16.60
C LYS A 4 11.84 -16.71 16.47
N ARG A 5 11.14 -16.01 15.57
CA ARG A 5 11.31 -14.58 15.28
C ARG A 5 10.33 -13.67 16.07
N ASP A 6 9.73 -14.16 17.14
CA ASP A 6 8.55 -13.52 17.76
C ASP A 6 8.77 -12.80 19.11
N ASP A 7 10.01 -12.63 19.60
CA ASP A 7 10.20 -12.21 21.01
C ASP A 7 10.69 -10.78 21.27
N LEU A 8 10.65 -9.84 20.31
CA LEU A 8 11.18 -8.47 20.55
C LEU A 8 10.32 -7.37 19.93
N ASN A 9 9.04 -7.29 20.30
CA ASN A 9 8.28 -6.05 20.14
C ASN A 9 7.65 -5.66 21.48
N VAL A 10 8.52 -5.30 22.42
CA VAL A 10 8.13 -4.57 23.61
C VAL A 10 8.18 -3.10 23.22
N ASP A 11 7.01 -2.48 23.02
CA ASP A 11 6.87 -1.02 22.94
C ASP A 11 7.20 -0.45 24.33
N ILE A 12 8.50 -0.37 24.64
CA ILE A 12 9.00 0.35 25.81
C ILE A 12 9.03 1.82 25.42
N ASP A 13 8.23 2.63 26.11
CA ASP A 13 8.34 4.08 26.02
C ASP A 13 9.66 4.52 26.66
N LEU A 14 10.73 4.51 25.85
CA LEU A 14 12.11 4.83 26.23
C LEU A 14 12.23 6.21 26.89
N GLU A 15 11.33 7.14 26.57
CA GLU A 15 11.28 8.47 27.17
C GLU A 15 11.00 8.42 28.68
N SER A 16 10.21 7.44 29.13
CA SER A 16 9.76 7.30 30.52
C SER A 16 10.76 6.60 31.45
N VAL A 17 11.79 5.95 30.88
CA VAL A 17 12.70 5.06 31.62
C VAL A 17 14.12 5.62 31.75
N LEU A 18 14.55 6.48 30.82
CA LEU A 18 15.96 6.87 30.69
C LEU A 18 16.31 8.11 31.50
N SER A 19 17.34 8.02 32.34
CA SER A 19 17.92 9.17 33.04
C SER A 19 18.61 10.12 32.05
N ASN A 20 18.84 11.37 32.45
CA ASN A 20 19.52 12.36 31.61
C ASN A 20 20.95 11.94 31.22
N GLN A 21 21.63 11.13 32.04
CA GLN A 21 22.94 10.56 31.71
C GLN A 21 22.83 9.46 30.64
N ASP A 22 21.81 8.61 30.71
CA ASP A 22 21.57 7.56 29.72
C ASP A 22 21.21 8.15 28.36
N LYS A 23 20.41 9.22 28.34
CA LYS A 23 20.10 9.97 27.10
C LYS A 23 21.37 10.54 26.45
N LYS A 24 22.31 11.05 27.27
CA LYS A 24 23.59 11.62 26.80
C LYS A 24 24.54 10.53 26.26
N LEU A 25 24.60 9.38 26.93
CA LEU A 25 25.36 8.20 26.46
C LEU A 25 24.77 7.61 25.18
N LEU A 26 23.45 7.51 25.08
CA LEU A 26 22.78 7.03 23.88
C LEU A 26 22.98 7.98 22.70
N THR A 27 22.92 9.29 22.92
CA THR A 27 23.16 10.27 21.85
C THR A 27 24.60 10.26 21.38
N SER A 28 25.59 10.13 22.27
CA SER A 28 27.00 10.00 21.87
C SER A 28 27.27 8.67 21.16
N PHE A 29 26.68 7.57 21.64
CA PHE A 29 26.76 6.26 21.00
C PHE A 29 26.14 6.29 19.59
N LEU A 30 24.91 6.82 19.45
CA LEU A 30 24.25 6.98 18.15
C LEU A 30 25.06 7.88 17.21
N ALA A 31 25.68 8.95 17.70
CA ALA A 31 26.55 9.80 16.89
C ALA A 31 27.76 9.02 16.36
N SER A 32 28.43 8.25 17.22
CA SER A 32 29.56 7.41 16.81
C SER A 32 29.18 6.32 15.81
N LEU A 33 28.00 5.72 15.96
CA LEU A 33 27.48 4.74 14.99
C LEU A 33 27.17 5.40 13.66
N LYS A 34 26.55 6.60 13.66
CA LYS A 34 26.24 7.36 12.45
C LYS A 34 27.49 7.68 11.63
N GLU A 35 28.55 8.10 12.30
CA GLU A 35 29.82 8.44 11.68
C GLU A 35 30.55 7.19 11.16
N LYS A 36 30.69 6.16 11.99
CA LYS A 36 31.41 4.91 11.67
C LYS A 36 30.81 4.13 10.50
N TYR A 37 29.49 4.13 10.38
CA TYR A 37 28.76 3.37 9.36
C TYR A 37 28.19 4.26 8.24
N HIS A 38 28.52 5.56 8.20
CA HIS A 38 27.96 6.52 7.25
C HIS A 38 26.43 6.46 7.15
N LEU A 39 25.76 6.15 8.26
CA LEU A 39 24.32 5.90 8.29
C LEU A 39 23.52 7.09 7.78
N ASP A 40 24.04 8.31 7.89
CA ASP A 40 23.35 9.49 7.36
C ASP A 40 23.13 9.42 5.83
N LYS A 41 24.01 8.77 5.07
CA LYS A 41 23.82 8.53 3.63
C LYS A 41 22.85 7.37 3.37
N GLU A 42 22.98 6.26 4.08
CA GLU A 42 22.09 5.10 3.92
C GLU A 42 20.66 5.40 4.40
N ILE A 43 20.50 6.14 5.50
CA ILE A 43 19.21 6.62 6.00
C ILE A 43 18.59 7.57 4.99
N LYS A 44 19.35 8.51 4.42
CA LYS A 44 18.83 9.41 3.36
C LYS A 44 18.42 8.64 2.11
N ALA A 45 19.21 7.65 1.68
CA ALA A 45 18.86 6.77 0.56
C ALA A 45 17.58 5.98 0.86
N SER A 46 17.49 5.37 2.05
CA SER A 46 16.32 4.62 2.52
C SER A 46 15.06 5.50 2.67
N LEU A 47 15.22 6.78 3.04
CA LEU A 47 14.12 7.75 3.10
C LEU A 47 13.66 8.20 1.71
N ASN A 48 14.58 8.31 0.74
CA ASN A 48 14.23 8.56 -0.66
C ASN A 48 13.46 7.37 -1.26
N ASP A 49 13.92 6.15 -0.99
CA ASP A 49 13.23 4.93 -1.40
C ASP A 49 11.82 4.84 -0.80
N LYS A 50 11.67 5.22 0.48
CA LYS A 50 10.36 5.27 1.15
C LYS A 50 9.36 6.20 0.44
N LYS A 51 9.81 7.37 -0.04
CA LYS A 51 8.97 8.29 -0.84
C LYS A 51 8.57 7.72 -2.19
N GLU A 52 9.37 6.82 -2.76
CA GLU A 52 9.06 6.18 -4.03
C GLU A 52 7.96 5.12 -3.86
N TYR A 53 8.04 4.27 -2.83
CA TYR A 53 7.01 3.27 -2.55
C TYR A 53 5.63 3.88 -2.22
N GLU A 54 5.61 5.06 -1.62
CA GLU A 54 4.37 5.80 -1.37
C GLU A 54 3.59 6.11 -2.66
N LYS A 55 4.25 6.17 -3.82
CA LYS A 55 3.62 6.47 -5.12
C LYS A 55 2.92 5.27 -5.77
N TYR A 56 3.23 4.05 -5.33
CA TYR A 56 2.72 2.83 -5.95
C TYR A 56 1.87 2.01 -5.00
N LEU A 57 0.99 1.16 -5.48
CA LEU A 57 0.36 0.07 -4.73
C LEU A 57 1.03 -1.25 -5.13
N PRO A 58 1.27 -2.17 -4.19
CA PRO A 58 1.75 -3.51 -4.53
C PRO A 58 0.60 -4.34 -5.13
N GLY A 59 0.88 -5.09 -6.20
CA GLY A 59 -0.08 -6.05 -6.77
C GLY A 59 -0.41 -7.20 -5.82
N SER A 60 0.51 -7.54 -4.91
CA SER A 60 0.31 -8.62 -3.93
C SER A 60 -0.80 -8.37 -2.91
N ILE A 61 -1.36 -7.16 -2.84
CA ILE A 61 -2.44 -6.83 -1.90
C ILE A 61 -3.76 -7.48 -2.32
N PHE A 62 -3.90 -7.89 -3.58
CA PHE A 62 -5.13 -8.47 -4.10
C PHE A 62 -5.23 -9.96 -3.79
N ASN A 63 -6.38 -10.34 -3.27
CA ASN A 63 -6.70 -11.73 -2.97
C ASN A 63 -8.15 -12.03 -3.34
N LYS A 64 -8.53 -13.30 -3.25
CA LYS A 64 -9.87 -13.79 -3.56
C LYS A 64 -10.94 -13.36 -2.54
N GLU A 65 -10.57 -13.02 -1.31
CA GLU A 65 -11.50 -12.74 -0.22
C GLU A 65 -11.98 -11.29 -0.22
N LEU A 66 -11.11 -10.37 -0.61
CA LEU A 66 -11.38 -8.94 -0.65
C LEU A 66 -11.62 -8.47 -2.08
N GLY A 67 -12.62 -7.62 -2.27
CA GLY A 67 -12.78 -6.82 -3.49
C GLY A 67 -11.56 -5.94 -3.77
N ILE A 68 -11.41 -5.47 -5.01
CA ILE A 68 -10.27 -4.63 -5.40
C ILE A 68 -10.21 -3.35 -4.56
N PHE A 69 -11.34 -2.65 -4.39
CA PHE A 69 -11.39 -1.45 -3.55
C PHE A 69 -11.22 -1.77 -2.06
N GLU A 70 -11.73 -2.90 -1.58
CA GLU A 70 -11.52 -3.38 -0.21
C GLU A 70 -10.04 -3.59 0.09
N SER A 71 -9.31 -4.24 -0.83
CA SER A 71 -7.87 -4.50 -0.73
C SER A 71 -7.07 -3.19 -0.68
N ILE A 72 -7.37 -2.26 -1.60
CA ILE A 72 -6.70 -0.95 -1.67
C ILE A 72 -6.90 -0.15 -0.39
N VAL A 73 -8.15 -0.01 0.07
CA VAL A 73 -8.46 0.78 1.26
C VAL A 73 -7.83 0.16 2.50
N LYS A 74 -7.94 -1.16 2.67
CA LYS A 74 -7.36 -1.86 3.82
C LYS A 74 -5.84 -1.68 3.86
N PHE A 75 -5.15 -1.87 2.72
CA PHE A 75 -3.71 -1.66 2.63
C PHE A 75 -3.30 -0.22 2.95
N LEU A 76 -3.94 0.77 2.32
CA LEU A 76 -3.61 2.18 2.54
C LEU A 76 -3.86 2.60 4.00
N HIS A 77 -4.87 2.05 4.66
CA HIS A 77 -5.16 2.38 6.05
C HIS A 77 -4.26 1.63 7.04
N GLU A 78 -4.09 0.30 6.90
CA GLU A 78 -3.39 -0.52 7.90
C GLU A 78 -1.88 -0.63 7.69
N ASN A 79 -1.41 -0.59 6.44
CA ASN A 79 0.01 -0.70 6.10
C ASN A 79 0.66 0.68 5.91
N ARG A 80 -0.11 1.69 5.46
CA ARG A 80 0.40 3.06 5.26
C ARG A 80 -0.10 4.10 6.26
N ASN A 81 -0.96 3.70 7.21
CA ASN A 81 -1.50 4.58 8.24
C ASN A 81 -2.18 5.85 7.69
N LEU A 82 -2.74 5.78 6.47
CA LEU A 82 -3.44 6.92 5.87
C LEU A 82 -4.85 7.07 6.47
N SER A 83 -5.25 8.32 6.68
CA SER A 83 -6.62 8.67 7.03
C SER A 83 -7.57 8.41 5.85
N PHE A 84 -8.85 8.16 6.14
CA PHE A 84 -9.85 8.00 5.07
C PHE A 84 -10.00 9.26 4.22
N LYS A 85 -9.66 10.45 4.75
CA LYS A 85 -9.61 11.70 3.98
C LYS A 85 -8.46 11.69 2.98
N GLU A 86 -7.30 11.16 3.32
CA GLU A 86 -6.19 11.02 2.37
C GLU A 86 -6.51 9.96 1.32
N ILE A 87 -6.98 8.79 1.73
CA ILE A 87 -7.40 7.71 0.82
C ILE A 87 -8.47 8.22 -0.16
N SER A 88 -9.40 9.06 0.30
CA SER A 88 -10.43 9.67 -0.54
C SER A 88 -9.84 10.50 -1.69
N LYS A 89 -8.78 11.26 -1.42
CA LYS A 89 -8.09 12.10 -2.40
C LYS A 89 -7.34 11.26 -3.42
N LEU A 90 -6.67 10.19 -2.96
CA LEU A 90 -5.90 9.29 -3.81
C LEU A 90 -6.80 8.45 -4.75
N THR A 91 -7.95 8.02 -4.26
CA THR A 91 -8.84 7.09 -4.99
C THR A 91 -10.01 7.79 -5.70
N TYR A 92 -10.20 9.09 -5.48
CA TYR A 92 -11.36 9.87 -5.93
C TYR A 92 -12.71 9.27 -5.47
N ARG A 93 -12.74 8.72 -4.25
CA ARG A 93 -13.93 8.15 -3.60
C ARG A 93 -14.23 8.91 -2.32
N SER A 94 -15.49 8.94 -1.88
CA SER A 94 -15.82 9.67 -0.66
C SER A 94 -15.15 9.06 0.58
N PRO A 95 -14.77 9.86 1.59
CA PRO A 95 -14.20 9.36 2.84
C PRO A 95 -15.12 8.35 3.54
N ASN A 96 -16.44 8.58 3.51
CA ASN A 96 -17.44 7.67 4.08
C ASN A 96 -17.43 6.31 3.38
N ASN A 97 -17.32 6.30 2.04
CA ASN A 97 -17.22 5.05 1.30
C ASN A 97 -15.93 4.29 1.66
N CYS A 98 -14.80 5.00 1.81
CA CYS A 98 -13.55 4.39 2.27
C CYS A 98 -13.72 3.76 3.66
N ALA A 99 -14.30 4.48 4.62
CA ALA A 99 -14.51 3.99 5.98
C ALA A 99 -15.43 2.74 6.04
N VAL A 100 -16.55 2.76 5.31
CA VAL A 100 -17.47 1.60 5.23
C VAL A 100 -16.79 0.42 4.55
N THR A 101 -16.06 0.66 3.47
CA THR A 101 -15.29 -0.35 2.73
C THR A 101 -14.23 -0.99 3.63
N TYR A 102 -13.48 -0.19 4.38
CA TYR A 102 -12.50 -0.69 5.36
C TYR A 102 -13.14 -1.60 6.41
N LYS A 103 -14.25 -1.16 7.02
CA LYS A 103 -14.96 -1.98 8.02
C LYS A 103 -15.38 -3.34 7.46
N LYS A 104 -15.88 -3.37 6.22
CA LYS A 104 -16.22 -4.63 5.51
C LYS A 104 -14.97 -5.47 5.24
N ALA A 105 -13.90 -4.86 4.73
CA ALA A 105 -12.64 -5.54 4.43
C ALA A 105 -12.03 -6.17 5.68
N LYS A 106 -11.98 -5.43 6.80
CA LYS A 106 -11.46 -5.93 8.09
C LYS A 106 -12.29 -7.10 8.65
N LYS A 107 -13.61 -7.09 8.43
CA LYS A 107 -14.48 -8.20 8.83
C LYS A 107 -14.26 -9.45 7.96
N LYS A 108 -14.06 -9.27 6.65
CA LYS A 108 -13.82 -10.37 5.70
C LYS A 108 -12.44 -10.98 5.84
N TYR A 109 -11.43 -10.13 6.02
CA TYR A 109 -10.01 -10.50 6.07
C TYR A 109 -9.34 -9.78 7.24
N PHE A 110 -9.07 -10.54 8.31
CA PHE A 110 -8.50 -10.00 9.54
C PHE A 110 -7.02 -9.61 9.42
N PRO A 111 -6.12 -10.44 8.85
CA PRO A 111 -4.68 -10.13 8.82
C PRO A 111 -4.35 -8.86 8.03
N LYS A 112 -3.17 -8.27 8.28
CA LYS A 112 -2.64 -7.24 7.38
C LYS A 112 -2.31 -7.85 6.02
N LEU A 113 -2.37 -7.04 4.97
CA LEU A 113 -2.08 -7.48 3.61
C LEU A 113 -0.56 -7.55 3.37
N ASN A 114 -0.12 -8.54 2.60
CA ASN A 114 1.26 -8.65 2.15
C ASN A 114 1.58 -7.57 1.11
N SER A 115 2.74 -6.95 1.23
CA SER A 115 3.16 -5.77 0.46
C SER A 115 4.43 -6.03 -0.34
N ASP A 116 4.38 -7.03 -1.21
CA ASP A 116 5.42 -7.29 -2.19
C ASP A 116 5.18 -6.47 -3.46
N TYR A 117 6.20 -5.75 -3.90
CA TYR A 117 6.15 -4.77 -4.98
C TYR A 117 6.69 -5.33 -6.32
N ILE A 118 6.62 -6.65 -6.53
CA ILE A 118 6.90 -7.26 -7.84
C ILE A 118 6.09 -6.56 -8.95
N HIS A 119 4.80 -6.32 -8.69
CA HIS A 119 3.94 -5.54 -9.58
C HIS A 119 3.55 -4.23 -8.90
N LYS A 120 3.88 -3.10 -9.53
CA LYS A 120 3.65 -1.75 -8.98
C LYS A 120 2.54 -1.05 -9.76
N ILE A 121 1.52 -0.57 -9.06
CA ILE A 121 0.43 0.21 -9.65
C ILE A 121 0.55 1.66 -9.19
N PRO A 122 0.82 2.63 -10.07
CA PRO A 122 0.88 4.04 -9.69
C PRO A 122 -0.44 4.49 -9.06
N ILE A 123 -0.41 5.14 -7.89
CA ILE A 123 -1.61 5.71 -7.26
C ILE A 123 -2.24 6.79 -8.17
N GLY A 124 -1.42 7.47 -8.97
CA GLY A 124 -1.88 8.42 -9.97
C GLY A 124 -2.73 7.82 -11.10
N SER A 125 -2.86 6.49 -11.21
CA SER A 125 -3.72 5.85 -12.22
C SER A 125 -5.21 5.92 -11.87
N PHE A 126 -5.56 6.21 -10.61
CA PHE A 126 -6.95 6.33 -10.21
C PHE A 126 -7.60 7.59 -10.76
N SER A 127 -8.89 7.48 -11.09
CA SER A 127 -9.66 8.61 -11.61
C SER A 127 -11.05 8.64 -10.99
N LYS A 128 -11.64 9.84 -10.93
CA LYS A 128 -13.06 10.02 -10.59
C LYS A 128 -13.96 9.27 -11.57
N ASN A 129 -13.54 9.15 -12.83
CA ASN A 129 -14.31 8.63 -13.96
C ASN A 129 -14.43 7.10 -13.99
N TYR A 130 -13.46 6.40 -13.42
CA TYR A 130 -13.33 4.94 -13.47
C TYR A 130 -13.29 4.39 -12.06
N THR A 131 -14.01 3.30 -11.77
CA THR A 131 -13.87 2.59 -10.48
C THR A 131 -12.41 2.21 -10.23
N CYS A 132 -12.04 1.95 -8.97
CA CYS A 132 -10.67 1.54 -8.66
C CYS A 132 -10.26 0.27 -9.43
N PHE A 133 -11.20 -0.66 -9.66
CA PHE A 133 -10.94 -1.85 -10.46
C PHE A 133 -10.73 -1.52 -11.94
N GLU A 134 -11.60 -0.69 -12.52
CA GLU A 134 -11.43 -0.22 -13.91
C GLU A 134 -10.09 0.50 -14.09
N SER A 135 -9.68 1.35 -13.14
CA SER A 135 -8.40 2.07 -13.19
C SER A 135 -7.21 1.12 -13.17
N VAL A 136 -7.23 0.11 -12.30
CA VAL A 136 -6.18 -0.91 -12.21
C VAL A 136 -6.12 -1.76 -13.48
N CYS A 137 -7.26 -2.17 -14.03
CA CYS A 137 -7.30 -2.92 -15.30
C CYS A 137 -6.80 -2.10 -16.48
N LEU A 138 -7.17 -0.81 -16.57
CA LEU A 138 -6.67 0.09 -17.62
C LEU A 138 -5.15 0.18 -17.57
N PHE A 139 -4.60 0.44 -16.38
CA PHE A 139 -3.15 0.55 -16.18
C PHE A 139 -2.41 -0.72 -16.62
N PHE A 140 -2.80 -1.90 -16.12
CA PHE A 140 -2.06 -3.11 -16.48
C PHE A 140 -2.24 -3.51 -17.95
N LYS A 141 -3.39 -3.21 -18.56
CA LYS A 141 -3.67 -3.61 -19.94
C LYS A 141 -2.77 -2.92 -20.97
N GLU A 142 -2.11 -1.83 -20.60
CA GLU A 142 -1.08 -1.17 -21.41
C GLU A 142 0.12 -2.09 -21.71
N SER A 143 0.44 -3.03 -20.82
CA SER A 143 1.63 -3.89 -20.95
C SER A 143 1.35 -5.40 -20.82
N MET A 144 0.18 -5.80 -20.33
CA MET A 144 -0.14 -7.19 -20.00
C MET A 144 -1.37 -7.70 -20.76
N ASN A 145 -1.46 -9.02 -20.90
CA ASN A 145 -2.66 -9.71 -21.37
C ASN A 145 -3.68 -9.93 -20.23
N TYR A 146 -4.90 -10.34 -20.56
CA TYR A 146 -5.96 -10.48 -19.55
C TYR A 146 -5.66 -11.54 -18.48
N HIS A 147 -4.99 -12.63 -18.87
CA HIS A 147 -4.66 -13.73 -17.98
C HIS A 147 -3.60 -13.30 -16.95
N GLU A 148 -2.56 -12.60 -17.38
CA GLU A 148 -1.54 -12.05 -16.48
C GLU A 148 -2.17 -11.12 -15.43
N ILE A 149 -3.07 -10.24 -15.86
CA ILE A 149 -3.79 -9.34 -14.96
C ILE A 149 -4.67 -10.13 -13.98
N ALA A 150 -5.35 -11.15 -14.47
CA ALA A 150 -6.21 -12.02 -13.68
C ALA A 150 -5.42 -12.74 -12.57
N VAL A 151 -4.24 -13.26 -12.89
CA VAL A 151 -3.32 -13.87 -11.92
C VAL A 151 -2.89 -12.85 -10.86
N ILE A 152 -2.45 -11.66 -11.25
CA ILE A 152 -1.99 -10.61 -10.31
C ILE A 152 -3.12 -10.15 -9.39
N LEU A 153 -4.31 -9.94 -9.94
CA LEU A 153 -5.47 -9.45 -9.18
C LEU A 153 -6.24 -10.56 -8.46
N ASN A 154 -5.84 -11.83 -8.67
CA ASN A 154 -6.54 -13.01 -8.19
C ASN A 154 -8.03 -13.00 -8.58
N ARG A 155 -8.29 -12.83 -9.88
CA ARG A 155 -9.63 -12.74 -10.50
C ARG A 155 -9.73 -13.68 -11.69
N ASP A 156 -10.96 -13.91 -12.15
CA ASP A 156 -11.20 -14.64 -13.39
C ASP A 156 -10.95 -13.72 -14.61
N ASP A 157 -10.38 -14.28 -15.67
CA ASP A 157 -10.07 -13.60 -16.94
C ASP A 157 -11.31 -12.86 -17.51
N ARG A 158 -12.51 -13.46 -17.41
CA ARG A 158 -13.75 -12.84 -17.91
C ARG A 158 -14.11 -11.60 -17.10
N THR A 159 -13.78 -11.59 -15.81
CA THR A 159 -13.99 -10.43 -14.93
C THR A 159 -13.05 -9.29 -15.34
N ILE A 160 -11.78 -9.59 -15.62
CA ILE A 160 -10.83 -8.60 -16.12
C ILE A 160 -11.30 -8.03 -17.45
N TRP A 161 -11.63 -8.90 -18.41
CA TRP A 161 -12.11 -8.51 -19.74
C TRP A 161 -13.35 -7.61 -19.65
N THR A 162 -14.35 -8.01 -18.87
CA THR A 162 -15.60 -7.24 -18.71
C THR A 162 -15.33 -5.88 -18.07
N THR A 163 -14.47 -5.84 -17.05
CA THR A 163 -14.14 -4.60 -16.34
C THR A 163 -13.37 -3.63 -17.24
N TYR A 164 -12.38 -4.13 -17.98
CA TYR A 164 -11.62 -3.33 -18.94
C TYR A 164 -12.51 -2.75 -20.03
N ASN A 165 -13.34 -3.57 -20.69
CA ASN A 165 -14.20 -3.09 -21.78
C ASN A 165 -15.26 -2.09 -21.31
N ARG A 166 -15.77 -2.24 -20.07
CA ARG A 166 -16.64 -1.22 -19.45
C ARG A 166 -15.90 0.10 -19.28
N ALA A 167 -14.62 0.07 -18.88
CA ALA A 167 -13.79 1.25 -18.76
C ALA A 167 -13.56 1.93 -20.12
N ILE A 168 -13.20 1.16 -21.15
CA ILE A 168 -13.03 1.69 -22.52
C ILE A 168 -14.31 2.35 -23.04
N LYS A 169 -15.47 1.70 -22.87
CA LYS A 169 -16.77 2.27 -23.28
C LYS A 169 -17.11 3.58 -22.55
N LYS A 170 -16.65 3.75 -21.31
CA LYS A 170 -16.81 5.01 -20.57
C LYS A 170 -15.87 6.11 -21.05
N GLY A 171 -14.69 5.75 -21.55
CA GLY A 171 -13.76 6.70 -22.18
C GLY A 171 -14.33 7.25 -23.48
N VAL A 172 -14.75 6.37 -24.38
CA VAL A 172 -15.32 6.74 -25.70
C VAL A 172 -16.49 7.73 -25.58
N ARG A 173 -17.39 7.53 -24.61
CA ARG A 173 -18.56 8.40 -24.38
C ARG A 173 -18.26 9.80 -23.83
N LYS A 174 -16.99 10.14 -23.59
CA LYS A 174 -16.60 11.45 -23.04
C LYS A 174 -15.86 12.33 -24.03
N ASP A 175 -15.38 11.75 -25.12
CA ASP A 175 -14.71 12.45 -26.21
C ASP A 175 -15.68 12.75 -27.38
N GLU A 176 -16.95 12.30 -27.27
CA GLU A 176 -18.11 12.63 -28.12
C GLU A 176 -18.99 13.69 -27.46
#